data_AF-A0A4Q4WAC6-F1
#
_entry.id   AF-A0A4Q4WAC6-F1
#
_cell.length_a   1.000
_cell.length_b   1.000
_cell.length_c   1.000
_cell.angle_alpha   90.00
_cell.angle_beta   90.00
_cell.angle_gamma   90.00
#
_symmetry.space_group_name_H-M   'P 1'
#
loop_
_entity.id
_entity.type
_entity.pdbx_description
1 polymer ?
#
loop_
_entity_poly.entity_id
_entity_poly.type
_entity_poly.pdbx_seq_one_letter_code
_entity_poly.pdbx_strand_id
1 'polypeptide(L)'
;MWRLTWGKPVDVFCTPSNKKYYSQVQYTPLDKQTKEIRLIKLLLEDGDSRGGDIRCELLQGIPLDQARNKFTALSYCAGSAHETKSLLVNGKTCNVFANLHHALLECRHFWSQHRPQQELLLWIDQICIHQPDLKERAHQVSFMGDIYRGAEQTLICLSTKDCDGRGFDWMEEILAGAAFSKNEYGLELRTFSAKFFEGWNEFLMILSSPWWSRAWVFQEFMLSKQPIFLYGRRSIPFHELDLKLERFFRILQDMDNHCHGTYERTSHNQKKELQTLIADSRRSREQVFRFLTRKDEFTNFSTTRIPGAGSSRAEDHFRPTRDLKGLLWNANFFNASDERDRVYAFLGLTDLPHGIVPKYSRNDGIERMWLDITRTIMTLENSIEALKYSCSSRKIGGPTYLLRDWKDPAILFCECRQYDCEAEN
;
A
#
# COMPACT_ATOMS: atom_id res chain seq x y z
N MET A 1 -10.98 -35.25 0.43
CA MET A 1 -11.57 -35.27 -0.92
C MET A 1 -12.38 -33.99 -1.08
N TRP A 2 -11.72 -32.87 -1.37
CA TRP A 2 -12.37 -31.56 -1.58
C TRP A 2 -12.34 -31.26 -3.07
N ARG A 3 -13.51 -31.33 -3.72
CA ARG A 3 -13.69 -30.97 -5.13
C ARG A 3 -13.63 -29.45 -5.25
N LEU A 4 -12.63 -28.93 -5.94
CA LEU A 4 -12.63 -27.55 -6.43
C LEU A 4 -13.66 -27.43 -7.54
N THR A 5 -14.81 -26.82 -7.24
CA THR A 5 -15.76 -26.36 -8.26
C THR A 5 -15.14 -25.14 -8.94
N TRP A 6 -14.80 -25.29 -10.22
CA TRP A 6 -14.34 -24.20 -11.08
C TRP A 6 -15.45 -23.16 -11.23
N GLY A 7 -15.33 -22.06 -10.47
CA GLY A 7 -16.14 -20.86 -10.62
C GLY A 7 -15.66 -20.02 -11.80
N LYS A 8 -16.60 -19.37 -12.49
CA LYS A 8 -16.40 -18.52 -13.67
C LYS A 8 -15.27 -17.49 -13.48
N PRO A 9 -14.58 -17.04 -14.55
CA PRO A 9 -13.52 -16.04 -14.46
C PRO A 9 -14.10 -14.72 -13.95
N VAL A 10 -13.76 -14.36 -12.71
CA VAL A 10 -14.14 -13.09 -12.09
C VAL A 10 -13.32 -11.98 -12.75
N ASP A 11 -13.95 -10.86 -13.08
CA ASP A 11 -13.25 -9.65 -13.49
C ASP A 11 -12.37 -9.20 -12.30
N VAL A 12 -11.07 -9.51 -12.35
CA VAL A 12 -10.18 -9.36 -11.18
C VAL A 12 -9.99 -7.89 -10.79
N PHE A 13 -10.17 -6.98 -11.76
CA PHE A 13 -10.06 -5.54 -11.53
C PHE A 13 -11.44 -4.89 -11.36
N CYS A 14 -11.92 -4.88 -10.13
CA CYS A 14 -13.19 -4.26 -9.77
C CYS A 14 -13.00 -2.74 -9.63
N THR A 15 -13.04 -1.99 -10.73
CA THR A 15 -13.20 -0.52 -10.69
C THR A 15 -14.68 -0.13 -10.77
N PRO A 16 -15.09 0.99 -10.15
CA PRO A 16 -16.43 1.55 -10.32
C PRO A 16 -16.85 1.67 -11.79
N SER A 17 -18.10 1.26 -12.09
CA SER A 17 -18.64 1.33 -13.45
C SER A 17 -18.82 2.77 -13.91
N ASN A 18 -18.20 3.11 -15.04
CA ASN A 18 -18.13 4.47 -15.58
C ASN A 18 -18.40 4.54 -17.09
N LYS A 19 -19.16 3.59 -17.66
CA LYS A 19 -19.44 3.57 -19.12
C LYS A 19 -19.99 4.91 -19.64
N LYS A 20 -20.96 5.50 -18.93
CA LYS A 20 -21.53 6.81 -19.30
C LYS A 20 -20.49 7.93 -19.22
N TYR A 21 -19.66 7.93 -18.19
CA TYR A 21 -18.59 8.92 -18.02
C TYR A 21 -17.58 8.87 -19.19
N TYR A 22 -17.05 7.69 -19.51
CA TYR A 22 -16.11 7.51 -20.61
C TYR A 22 -16.71 7.82 -21.99
N SER A 23 -18.05 7.75 -22.15
CA SER A 23 -18.70 8.20 -23.39
C SER A 23 -18.81 9.72 -23.54
N GLN A 24 -18.64 10.47 -22.44
CA GLN A 24 -18.81 11.91 -22.38
C GLN A 24 -17.51 12.69 -22.17
N VAL A 25 -16.48 12.05 -21.60
CA VAL A 25 -15.15 12.63 -21.38
C VAL A 25 -14.15 11.92 -22.26
N GLN A 26 -13.54 12.68 -23.17
CA GLN A 26 -12.53 12.15 -24.08
C GLN A 26 -11.17 12.05 -23.39
N TYR A 27 -10.65 10.83 -23.28
CA TYR A 27 -9.27 10.55 -22.87
C TYR A 27 -8.38 10.60 -24.11
N THR A 28 -7.54 11.62 -24.19
CA THR A 28 -6.54 11.78 -25.26
C THR A 28 -5.41 10.76 -25.08
N PRO A 29 -4.97 10.04 -26.12
CA PRO A 29 -3.87 9.07 -25.98
C PRO A 29 -2.60 9.74 -25.41
N LEU A 30 -1.97 9.08 -24.43
CA LEU A 30 -0.73 9.57 -23.81
C LEU A 30 0.50 9.08 -24.59
N ASP A 31 1.47 9.97 -24.80
CA ASP A 31 2.75 9.61 -25.41
C ASP A 31 3.62 8.78 -24.44
N LYS A 32 4.03 7.61 -24.94
CA LYS A 32 4.84 6.65 -24.19
C LYS A 32 6.32 7.03 -24.10
N GLN A 33 6.83 7.79 -25.08
CA GLN A 33 8.24 8.17 -25.14
C GLN A 33 8.56 9.24 -24.09
N THR A 34 7.67 10.22 -23.97
CA THR A 34 7.78 11.32 -22.99
C THR A 34 7.14 10.98 -21.64
N LYS A 35 6.64 9.75 -21.48
CA LYS A 35 5.93 9.25 -20.28
C LYS A 35 4.85 10.24 -19.83
N GLU A 36 3.96 10.60 -20.75
CA GLU A 36 2.88 11.53 -20.41
C GLU A 36 1.95 10.94 -19.35
N ILE A 37 1.48 11.84 -18.47
CA ILE A 37 0.51 11.57 -17.42
C ILE A 37 -0.68 12.52 -17.54
N ARG A 38 -1.77 12.17 -16.86
CA ARG A 38 -2.87 13.10 -16.57
C ARG A 38 -2.81 13.51 -15.11
N LEU A 39 -3.31 14.70 -14.83
CA LEU A 39 -3.51 15.21 -13.48
C LEU A 39 -4.93 15.72 -13.36
N ILE A 40 -5.47 15.76 -12.15
CA ILE A 40 -6.70 16.48 -11.87
C ILE A 40 -6.37 17.76 -11.09
N LYS A 41 -6.98 18.88 -11.47
CA LYS A 41 -7.02 20.08 -10.64
C LYS A 41 -8.27 20.01 -9.77
N LEU A 42 -8.10 19.85 -8.46
CA LEU A 42 -9.21 19.82 -7.52
C LEU A 42 -9.72 21.25 -7.30
N LEU A 43 -11.01 21.48 -7.52
CA LEU A 43 -11.61 22.79 -7.32
C LEU A 43 -11.93 23.00 -5.84
N LEU A 44 -11.28 24.01 -5.26
CA LEU A 44 -11.45 24.43 -3.87
C LEU A 44 -12.52 25.53 -3.84
N GLU A 45 -13.79 25.19 -4.09
CA GLU A 45 -14.89 26.16 -3.97
C GLU A 45 -15.18 26.48 -2.50
N ASP A 46 -15.61 27.73 -2.23
CA ASP A 46 -16.00 28.21 -0.90
C ASP A 46 -17.31 27.54 -0.45
N GLY A 47 -17.21 26.60 0.50
CA GLY A 47 -18.38 25.98 1.11
C GLY A 47 -18.01 24.90 2.13
N ASP A 48 -18.16 25.22 3.42
CA ASP A 48 -17.95 24.34 4.58
C ASP A 48 -19.04 23.25 4.73
N SER A 49 -19.54 22.73 3.61
CA SER A 49 -20.46 21.59 3.67
C SER A 49 -19.63 20.31 3.75
N ARG A 50 -19.78 19.62 4.88
CA ARG A 50 -19.20 18.30 5.22
C ARG A 50 -19.53 17.17 4.21
N GLY A 51 -20.17 17.49 3.10
CA GLY A 51 -20.47 16.62 1.97
C GLY A 51 -20.52 17.34 0.61
N GLY A 52 -19.85 18.49 0.47
CA GLY A 52 -19.91 19.31 -0.74
C GLY A 52 -19.38 18.57 -1.97
N ASP A 53 -20.12 18.67 -3.08
CA ASP A 53 -19.81 18.06 -4.37
C ASP A 53 -18.34 18.25 -4.74
N ILE A 54 -17.62 17.16 -4.93
CA ILE A 54 -16.23 17.21 -5.38
C ILE A 54 -16.22 17.51 -6.88
N ARG A 55 -15.50 18.56 -7.26
CA ARG A 55 -15.34 18.97 -8.66
C ARG A 55 -13.86 19.04 -9.01
N CYS A 56 -13.52 18.57 -10.19
CA CYS A 56 -12.17 18.66 -10.70
C CYS A 56 -12.10 18.83 -12.21
N GLU A 57 -10.98 19.38 -12.67
CA GLU A 57 -10.64 19.50 -14.09
C GLU A 57 -9.58 18.46 -14.44
N LEU A 58 -9.79 17.68 -15.50
CA LEU A 58 -8.84 16.70 -15.99
C LEU A 58 -7.86 17.36 -16.97
N LEU A 59 -6.60 17.48 -16.55
CA LEU A 59 -5.49 17.96 -17.36
C LEU A 59 -4.80 16.75 -18.01
N GLN A 60 -4.58 16.79 -19.32
CA GLN A 60 -4.13 15.63 -20.10
C GLN A 60 -2.81 15.87 -20.82
N GLY A 61 -2.07 14.80 -21.13
CA GLY A 61 -0.88 14.85 -21.98
C GLY A 61 0.26 15.66 -21.38
N ILE A 62 0.48 15.57 -20.06
CA ILE A 62 1.56 16.31 -19.39
C ILE A 62 2.79 15.39 -19.34
N PRO A 63 3.91 15.72 -20.00
CA PRO A 63 5.14 14.93 -19.88
C PRO A 63 5.59 14.86 -18.41
N LEU A 64 5.87 13.66 -17.91
CA LEU A 64 6.19 13.47 -16.48
C LEU A 64 7.38 14.34 -16.04
N ASP A 65 8.40 14.50 -16.88
CA ASP A 65 9.56 15.32 -16.56
C ASP A 65 9.22 16.81 -16.39
N GLN A 66 8.21 17.32 -17.10
CA GLN A 66 7.73 18.69 -16.93
C GLN A 66 6.86 18.87 -15.67
N ALA A 67 6.17 17.80 -15.25
CA ALA A 67 5.32 17.76 -14.06
C ALA A 67 6.10 17.56 -12.75
N ARG A 68 7.37 17.12 -12.80
CA ARG A 68 8.16 16.82 -11.60
C ARG A 68 8.12 17.96 -10.59
N ASN A 69 7.84 17.63 -9.33
CA ASN A 69 7.70 18.54 -8.19
C ASN A 69 6.58 19.59 -8.33
N LYS A 70 5.59 19.38 -9.19
CA LYS A 70 4.48 20.33 -9.41
C LYS A 70 3.10 19.73 -9.16
N PHE A 71 3.04 18.50 -8.66
CA PHE A 71 1.79 17.82 -8.34
C PHE A 71 1.94 16.98 -7.07
N THR A 72 0.81 16.71 -6.45
CA THR A 72 0.68 15.81 -5.30
C THR A 72 0.12 14.47 -5.77
N ALA A 73 0.68 13.36 -5.31
CA ALA A 73 0.04 12.05 -5.51
C ALA A 73 -0.91 11.76 -4.34
N LEU A 74 -2.10 11.21 -4.61
CA LEU A 74 -3.01 10.74 -3.57
C LEU A 74 -2.96 9.22 -3.46
N SER A 75 -2.64 8.74 -2.28
CA SER A 75 -2.59 7.34 -1.91
C SER A 75 -3.72 7.02 -0.93
N TYR A 76 -4.53 6.02 -1.22
CA TYR A 76 -5.71 5.65 -0.43
C TYR A 76 -6.03 4.16 -0.60
N CYS A 77 -6.71 3.54 0.36
CA CYS A 77 -7.17 2.16 0.19
C CYS A 77 -8.41 2.11 -0.70
N ALA A 78 -8.32 1.47 -1.87
CA ALA A 78 -9.50 1.17 -2.68
C ALA A 78 -10.52 0.34 -1.86
N GLY A 79 -11.81 0.65 -2.04
CA GLY A 79 -12.91 -0.03 -1.36
C GLY A 79 -13.59 -1.05 -2.28
N SER A 80 -14.86 -1.36 -1.98
CA SER A 80 -15.70 -2.16 -2.87
C SER A 80 -16.07 -1.38 -4.12
N ALA A 81 -16.00 -2.00 -5.30
CA ALA A 81 -16.46 -1.39 -6.55
C ALA A 81 -17.98 -1.22 -6.63
N HIS A 82 -18.72 -1.88 -5.73
CA HIS A 82 -20.16 -1.70 -5.56
C HIS A 82 -20.48 -0.55 -4.61
N GLU A 83 -19.53 -0.11 -3.80
CA GLU A 83 -19.68 1.01 -2.87
C GLU A 83 -18.99 2.25 -3.45
N THR A 84 -19.78 3.05 -4.15
CA THR A 84 -19.28 4.18 -4.93
C THR A 84 -19.90 5.49 -4.48
N LYS A 85 -19.17 6.58 -4.73
CA LYS A 85 -19.66 7.94 -4.64
C LYS A 85 -19.38 8.63 -5.97
N SER A 86 -20.14 9.67 -6.29
CA SER A 86 -19.96 10.39 -7.54
C SER A 86 -19.27 11.72 -7.29
N LEU A 87 -18.44 12.14 -8.25
CA LEU A 87 -17.87 13.48 -8.32
C LEU A 87 -17.99 14.02 -9.75
N LEU A 88 -17.71 15.30 -9.96
CA LEU A 88 -17.75 15.92 -11.28
C LEU A 88 -16.33 16.12 -11.83
N VAL A 89 -15.99 15.45 -12.93
CA VAL A 89 -14.77 15.69 -13.69
C VAL A 89 -15.14 16.38 -14.99
N ASN A 90 -14.62 17.58 -15.26
CA ASN A 90 -14.99 18.40 -16.42
C ASN A 90 -16.53 18.56 -16.54
N GLY A 91 -17.21 18.73 -15.41
CA GLY A 91 -18.68 18.83 -15.33
C GLY A 91 -19.44 17.54 -15.64
N LYS A 92 -18.76 16.38 -15.78
CA LYS A 92 -19.39 15.07 -16.01
C LYS A 92 -19.28 14.19 -14.77
N THR A 93 -20.37 13.49 -14.45
CA THR A 93 -20.42 12.58 -13.30
C THR A 93 -19.50 11.39 -13.51
N CYS A 94 -18.53 11.23 -12.61
CA CYS A 94 -17.62 10.09 -12.53
C CYS A 94 -17.84 9.37 -11.19
N ASN A 95 -18.06 8.06 -11.25
CA ASN A 95 -18.17 7.22 -10.05
C ASN A 95 -16.78 6.82 -9.56
N VAL A 96 -16.50 7.10 -8.30
CA VAL A 96 -15.27 6.73 -7.61
C VAL A 96 -15.55 5.76 -6.47
N PHE A 97 -14.53 5.04 -6.01
CA PHE A 97 -14.67 4.29 -4.75
C PHE A 97 -15.11 5.25 -3.64
N ALA A 98 -15.99 4.81 -2.74
CA ALA A 98 -16.37 5.62 -1.58
C ALA A 98 -15.13 6.09 -0.78
N ASN A 99 -14.12 5.21 -0.66
CA ASN A 99 -12.84 5.54 -0.03
C ASN A 99 -12.04 6.62 -0.79
N LEU A 100 -12.10 6.66 -2.12
CA LEU A 100 -11.45 7.73 -2.90
C LEU A 100 -12.15 9.06 -2.67
N HIS A 101 -13.49 9.06 -2.70
CA HIS A 101 -14.27 10.26 -2.41
C HIS A 101 -13.94 10.79 -1.00
N HIS A 102 -13.87 9.91 0.00
CA HIS A 102 -13.43 10.26 1.35
C HIS A 102 -12.01 10.83 1.38
N ALA A 103 -11.05 10.17 0.75
CA ALA A 103 -9.66 10.64 0.67
C ALA A 103 -9.52 12.00 -0.01
N LEU A 104 -10.35 12.30 -1.01
CA LEU A 104 -10.40 13.62 -1.65
C LEU A 104 -10.94 14.71 -0.72
N LEU A 105 -11.88 14.39 0.18
CA LEU A 105 -12.35 15.34 1.21
C LEU A 105 -11.26 15.65 2.22
N GLU A 106 -10.54 14.63 2.71
CA GLU A 106 -9.39 14.78 3.60
C GLU A 106 -8.29 15.62 2.93
N CYS A 107 -7.99 15.33 1.66
CA CYS A 107 -7.03 16.07 0.86
C CYS A 107 -7.42 17.54 0.68
N ARG A 108 -8.69 17.81 0.35
CA ARG A 108 -9.24 19.18 0.25
C ARG A 108 -9.11 19.94 1.57
N HIS A 109 -9.44 19.29 2.68
CA HIS A 109 -9.30 19.89 4.02
C HIS A 109 -7.84 20.20 4.34
N PHE A 110 -6.94 19.23 4.16
CA PHE A 110 -5.50 19.44 4.35
C PHE A 110 -5.00 20.63 3.52
N TRP A 111 -5.35 20.68 2.25
CA TRP A 111 -4.86 21.72 1.35
C TRP A 111 -5.39 23.11 1.68
N SER A 112 -6.66 23.24 2.07
CA SER A 112 -7.23 24.53 2.46
C SER A 112 -6.58 25.11 3.72
N GLN A 113 -6.12 24.25 4.64
CA GLN A 113 -5.43 24.69 5.86
C GLN A 113 -3.96 25.06 5.60
N HIS A 114 -3.26 24.34 4.72
CA HIS A 114 -1.80 24.48 4.57
C HIS A 114 -1.39 25.33 3.37
N ARG A 115 -2.19 25.35 2.29
CA ARG A 115 -1.86 25.99 1.00
C ARG A 115 -3.10 26.60 0.31
N PRO A 116 -3.91 27.45 1.00
CA PRO A 116 -5.20 27.93 0.48
C PRO A 116 -5.13 28.71 -0.84
N GLN A 117 -3.97 29.32 -1.15
CA GLN A 117 -3.77 30.13 -2.36
C GLN A 117 -3.16 29.36 -3.53
N GLN A 118 -2.79 28.09 -3.34
CA GLN A 118 -2.17 27.27 -4.38
C GLN A 118 -3.19 26.33 -5.00
N GLU A 119 -3.09 26.13 -6.31
CA GLU A 119 -3.87 25.11 -7.01
C GLU A 119 -3.47 23.72 -6.53
N LEU A 120 -4.46 22.85 -6.31
CA LEU A 120 -4.23 21.46 -5.94
C LEU A 120 -4.26 20.57 -7.18
N LEU A 121 -3.07 20.26 -7.70
CA LEU A 121 -2.89 19.27 -8.76
C LEU A 121 -2.65 17.88 -8.16
N LEU A 122 -3.50 16.92 -8.49
CA LEU A 122 -3.46 15.56 -7.99
C LEU A 122 -3.24 14.54 -9.09
N TRP A 123 -2.37 13.56 -8.83
CA TRP A 123 -2.37 12.29 -9.55
C TRP A 123 -3.12 11.24 -8.73
N ILE A 124 -4.12 10.62 -9.36
CA ILE A 124 -4.99 9.60 -8.78
C ILE A 124 -5.20 8.52 -9.83
N ASP A 125 -4.73 7.30 -9.56
CA ASP A 125 -4.76 6.17 -10.50
C ASP A 125 -6.14 5.94 -11.13
N GLN A 126 -7.22 5.97 -10.33
CA GLN A 126 -8.58 5.70 -10.81
C GLN A 126 -9.04 6.68 -11.91
N ILE A 127 -8.65 7.96 -11.83
CA ILE A 127 -9.13 9.02 -12.71
C ILE A 127 -8.08 9.39 -13.78
N CYS A 128 -6.80 9.44 -13.42
CA CYS A 128 -5.74 9.89 -14.33
C CYS A 128 -5.40 8.83 -15.40
N ILE A 129 -5.68 7.55 -15.12
CA ILE A 129 -5.49 6.44 -16.05
C ILE A 129 -6.82 6.14 -16.73
N HIS A 130 -6.80 5.96 -18.05
CA HIS A 130 -7.96 5.48 -18.81
C HIS A 130 -8.21 3.99 -18.51
N GLN A 131 -8.93 3.71 -17.42
CA GLN A 131 -9.13 2.36 -16.88
C GLN A 131 -9.64 1.31 -17.90
N PRO A 132 -10.54 1.64 -18.85
CA PRO A 132 -10.98 0.71 -19.89
C PRO A 132 -9.91 0.35 -20.94
N ASP A 133 -8.91 1.22 -21.15
CA ASP A 133 -7.79 0.94 -22.05
C ASP A 133 -6.69 0.16 -21.31
N LEU A 134 -6.71 -1.16 -21.48
CA LEU A 134 -5.74 -2.05 -20.86
C LEU A 134 -4.29 -1.79 -21.30
N LYS A 135 -4.07 -1.25 -22.51
CA LYS A 135 -2.72 -0.93 -23.00
C LYS A 135 -2.21 0.33 -22.32
N GLU A 136 -3.05 1.36 -22.19
CA GLU A 136 -2.71 2.56 -21.43
C GLU A 136 -2.48 2.22 -19.96
N ARG A 137 -3.37 1.44 -19.34
CA ARG A 137 -3.24 1.03 -17.94
C ARG A 137 -1.95 0.29 -17.68
N ALA A 138 -1.64 -0.73 -18.48
CA ALA A 138 -0.38 -1.46 -18.38
C ALA A 138 0.84 -0.54 -18.51
N HIS A 139 0.78 0.42 -19.44
CA HIS A 139 1.85 1.39 -19.63
C HIS A 139 2.01 2.31 -18.42
N GLN A 140 0.96 2.95 -17.92
CA GLN A 140 1.01 3.82 -16.74
C GLN A 140 1.49 3.06 -15.49
N VAL A 141 0.98 1.84 -15.28
CA VAL A 141 1.41 0.97 -14.17
C VAL A 141 2.91 0.63 -14.26
N SER A 142 3.44 0.42 -15.47
CA SER A 142 4.86 0.06 -15.66
C SER A 142 5.84 1.14 -15.19
N PHE A 143 5.41 2.40 -15.12
CA PHE A 143 6.24 3.50 -14.60
C PHE A 143 5.58 4.26 -13.44
N MET A 144 4.58 3.66 -12.77
CA MET A 144 3.88 4.27 -11.63
C MET A 144 4.87 4.71 -10.53
N GLY A 145 5.95 3.95 -10.32
CA GLY A 145 7.02 4.33 -9.41
C GLY A 145 7.72 5.65 -9.78
N ASP A 146 7.90 5.93 -11.08
CA ASP A 146 8.43 7.22 -11.54
C ASP A 146 7.46 8.36 -11.28
N ILE A 147 6.14 8.11 -11.34
CA ILE A 147 5.10 9.10 -11.03
C ILE A 147 5.18 9.48 -9.54
N TYR A 148 5.19 8.51 -8.63
CA TYR A 148 5.32 8.79 -7.19
C TYR A 148 6.66 9.46 -6.84
N ARG A 149 7.75 9.06 -7.49
CA ARG A 149 9.06 9.73 -7.36
C ARG A 149 9.04 11.15 -7.93
N GLY A 150 8.23 11.39 -8.96
CA GLY A 150 8.05 12.66 -9.63
C GLY A 150 7.22 13.66 -8.85
N ALA A 151 6.28 13.19 -8.02
CA ALA A 151 5.42 14.05 -7.19
C ALA A 151 6.24 14.92 -6.22
N GLU A 152 5.71 16.09 -5.87
CA GLU A 152 6.25 16.96 -4.82
C GLU A 152 6.12 16.28 -3.45
N GLN A 153 4.94 15.70 -3.20
CA GLN A 153 4.58 14.99 -1.98
C GLN A 153 3.51 13.93 -2.28
N THR A 154 3.31 13.02 -1.33
CA THR A 154 2.23 12.04 -1.39
C THR A 154 1.36 12.18 -0.16
N LEU A 155 0.07 12.49 -0.38
CA LEU A 155 -0.92 12.48 0.68
C LEU A 155 -1.47 11.06 0.82
N ILE A 156 -1.35 10.49 2.01
CA ILE A 156 -1.71 9.11 2.33
C ILE A 156 -2.93 9.13 3.24
N CYS A 157 -4.11 8.76 2.73
CA CYS A 157 -5.32 8.70 3.52
C CYS A 157 -5.43 7.34 4.23
N LEU A 158 -5.28 7.35 5.56
CA LEU A 158 -5.38 6.15 6.40
C LEU A 158 -6.83 5.83 6.78
N SER A 159 -7.73 6.81 6.80
CA SER A 159 -9.14 6.59 7.07
C SER A 159 -9.90 6.17 5.81
N THR A 160 -10.87 5.26 5.96
CA THR A 160 -11.76 4.81 4.88
C THR A 160 -13.18 5.35 5.02
N LYS A 161 -13.44 6.11 6.08
CA LYS A 161 -14.72 6.73 6.42
C LYS A 161 -14.47 7.93 7.33
N ASP A 162 -15.51 8.74 7.51
CA ASP A 162 -15.48 9.91 8.39
C ASP A 162 -15.06 9.50 9.82
N CYS A 163 -14.11 10.26 10.37
CA CYS A 163 -13.56 10.11 11.70
C CYS A 163 -13.04 11.48 12.15
N ASP A 164 -12.91 11.70 13.46
CA ASP A 164 -12.62 13.01 14.02
C ASP A 164 -11.15 13.21 14.42
N GLY A 165 -10.27 12.29 14.05
CA GLY A 165 -8.82 12.43 14.24
C GLY A 165 -8.33 12.18 15.68
N ARG A 166 -9.22 11.79 16.61
CA ARG A 166 -8.90 11.59 18.04
C ARG A 166 -7.73 10.65 18.30
N GLY A 167 -7.48 9.67 17.43
CA GLY A 167 -6.35 8.77 17.58
C GLY A 167 -4.99 9.50 17.54
N PHE A 168 -4.84 10.50 16.65
CA PHE A 168 -3.63 11.32 16.63
C PHE A 168 -3.56 12.27 17.83
N ASP A 169 -4.68 12.91 18.20
CA ASP A 169 -4.74 13.79 19.37
C ASP A 169 -4.37 13.03 20.67
N TRP A 170 -4.86 11.79 20.81
CA TRP A 170 -4.51 10.91 21.92
C TRP A 170 -3.02 10.53 21.91
N MET A 171 -2.46 10.17 20.75
CA MET A 171 -1.03 9.86 20.64
C MET A 171 -0.17 11.03 21.15
N GLU A 172 -0.50 12.27 20.79
CA GLU A 172 0.20 13.46 21.30
C GLU A 172 0.10 13.58 22.83
N GLU A 173 -1.10 13.41 23.40
CA GLU A 173 -1.34 13.48 24.86
C GLU A 173 -0.49 12.44 25.62
N ILE A 174 -0.45 11.20 25.11
CA ILE A 174 0.33 10.09 25.66
C ILE A 174 1.82 10.37 25.59
N LEU A 175 2.31 10.87 24.46
CA LEU A 175 3.73 11.18 24.26
C LEU A 175 4.18 12.43 25.01
N ALA A 176 3.27 13.35 25.36
CA ALA A 176 3.55 14.45 26.28
C ALA A 176 3.83 13.97 27.73
N GLY A 177 3.61 12.68 28.04
CA GLY A 177 3.90 12.09 29.33
C GLY A 177 2.82 12.34 30.39
N ALA A 178 1.68 12.94 30.01
CA ALA A 178 0.57 13.21 30.93
C ALA A 178 -0.01 11.92 31.53
N ALA A 179 0.02 10.82 30.78
CA ALA A 179 -0.53 9.54 31.20
C ALA A 179 0.44 8.66 32.02
N PHE A 180 1.74 9.01 32.10
CA PHE A 180 2.75 8.13 32.72
C PHE A 180 3.55 8.80 33.84
N SER A 181 3.90 8.03 34.85
CA SER A 181 4.90 8.36 35.87
C SER A 181 6.07 7.40 35.74
N LYS A 182 7.26 7.83 36.17
CA LYS A 182 8.43 6.95 36.26
C LYS A 182 8.68 6.61 37.74
N ASN A 183 8.80 5.32 38.05
CA ASN A 183 9.15 4.81 39.38
C ASN A 183 10.44 3.96 39.30
N GLU A 184 10.86 3.34 40.42
CA GLU A 184 12.08 2.51 40.47
C GLU A 184 12.05 1.28 39.54
N TYR A 185 10.84 0.85 39.17
CA TYR A 185 10.59 -0.29 38.30
C TYR A 185 10.26 0.12 36.85
N GLY A 186 10.33 1.40 36.47
CA GLY A 186 10.09 1.85 35.09
C GLY A 186 8.89 2.79 34.92
N LEU A 187 8.28 2.77 33.73
CA LEU A 187 7.10 3.58 33.40
C LEU A 187 5.82 2.92 33.96
N GLU A 188 5.07 3.67 34.75
CA GLU A 188 3.78 3.30 35.32
C GLU A 188 2.68 4.21 34.75
N LEU A 189 1.55 3.63 34.35
CA LEU A 189 0.40 4.41 33.88
C LEU A 189 -0.29 5.09 35.08
N ARG A 190 -0.47 6.42 35.04
CA ARG A 190 -1.06 7.19 36.14
C ARG A 190 -2.57 6.97 36.29
N THR A 191 -3.29 6.79 35.18
CA THR A 191 -4.76 6.73 35.19
C THR A 191 -5.31 5.71 34.18
N PHE A 192 -6.21 4.85 34.67
CA PHE A 192 -7.04 3.94 33.86
C PHE A 192 -8.45 4.50 33.74
N SER A 193 -8.59 5.60 33.02
CA SER A 193 -9.91 6.18 32.74
C SER A 193 -10.52 5.56 31.49
N ALA A 194 -11.85 5.57 31.38
CA ALA A 194 -12.54 5.18 30.14
C ALA A 194 -12.01 5.96 28.93
N LYS A 195 -11.74 7.27 29.11
CA LYS A 195 -11.15 8.15 28.09
C LYS A 195 -9.79 7.66 27.58
N PHE A 196 -8.96 7.07 28.44
CA PHE A 196 -7.66 6.50 28.04
C PHE A 196 -7.85 5.30 27.11
N PHE A 197 -8.73 4.37 27.47
CA PHE A 197 -9.03 3.19 26.66
C PHE A 197 -9.71 3.55 25.33
N GLU A 198 -10.65 4.51 25.36
CA GLU A 198 -11.28 5.05 24.15
C GLU A 198 -10.25 5.65 23.19
N GLY A 199 -9.36 6.51 23.69
CA GLY A 199 -8.32 7.12 22.86
C GLY A 199 -7.30 6.11 22.32
N TRP A 200 -6.95 5.07 23.09
CA TRP A 200 -6.11 3.98 22.58
C TRP A 200 -6.81 3.21 21.45
N ASN A 201 -8.10 2.88 21.61
CA ASN A 201 -8.88 2.24 20.54
C ASN A 201 -8.90 3.11 19.26
N GLU A 202 -9.10 4.43 19.39
CA GLU A 202 -9.03 5.35 18.25
C GLU A 202 -7.66 5.35 17.58
N PHE A 203 -6.58 5.25 18.36
CA PHE A 203 -5.23 5.14 17.83
C PHE A 203 -4.97 3.79 17.14
N LEU A 204 -5.51 2.69 17.68
CA LEU A 204 -5.45 1.37 17.04
C LEU A 204 -6.13 1.36 15.68
N MET A 205 -7.18 2.17 15.47
CA MET A 205 -7.81 2.31 14.16
C MET A 205 -6.87 2.89 13.09
N ILE A 206 -5.93 3.76 13.49
CA ILE A 206 -4.88 4.29 12.60
C ILE A 206 -3.88 3.19 12.23
N LEU A 207 -3.41 2.42 13.22
CA LEU A 207 -2.46 1.33 13.01
C LEU A 207 -3.07 0.16 12.23
N SER A 208 -4.37 -0.05 12.37
CA SER A 208 -5.11 -1.14 11.73
C SER A 208 -5.71 -0.72 10.39
N SER A 209 -5.34 0.46 9.86
CA SER A 209 -5.79 0.91 8.55
C SER A 209 -5.50 -0.16 7.49
N PRO A 210 -6.48 -0.49 6.62
CA PRO A 210 -6.27 -1.47 5.55
C PRO A 210 -5.21 -1.00 4.54
N TRP A 211 -4.91 0.31 4.51
CA TRP A 211 -3.86 0.89 3.68
C TRP A 211 -2.51 0.20 3.88
N TRP A 212 -2.09 -0.03 5.13
CA TRP A 212 -0.81 -0.67 5.45
C TRP A 212 -0.71 -2.10 4.88
N SER A 213 -1.82 -2.78 4.59
CA SER A 213 -1.75 -4.15 4.10
C SER A 213 -1.55 -4.25 2.58
N ARG A 214 -1.63 -3.16 1.81
CA ARG A 214 -1.67 -3.24 0.34
C ARG A 214 -0.29 -3.37 -0.29
N ALA A 215 -0.20 -4.14 -1.37
CA ALA A 215 1.06 -4.28 -2.11
C ALA A 215 1.50 -2.96 -2.77
N TRP A 216 0.57 -2.28 -3.44
CA TRP A 216 0.84 -1.02 -4.16
C TRP A 216 1.39 0.08 -3.27
N VAL A 217 0.93 0.16 -2.03
CA VAL A 217 1.32 1.25 -1.12
C VAL A 217 2.83 1.30 -0.86
N PHE A 218 3.55 0.21 -1.14
CA PHE A 218 5.00 0.19 -1.05
C PHE A 218 5.65 1.16 -2.05
N GLN A 219 5.25 1.15 -3.33
CA GLN A 219 5.70 2.16 -4.30
C GLN A 219 5.22 3.56 -3.92
N GLU A 220 3.95 3.66 -3.51
CA GLU A 220 3.31 4.94 -3.19
C GLU A 220 4.03 5.65 -2.03
N PHE A 221 4.48 4.90 -1.03
CA PHE A 221 5.15 5.39 0.16
C PHE A 221 6.67 5.48 0.00
N MET A 222 7.33 4.39 -0.42
CA MET A 222 8.81 4.35 -0.43
C MET A 222 9.40 5.33 -1.43
N LEU A 223 8.76 5.50 -2.60
CA LEU A 223 9.25 6.38 -3.65
C LEU A 223 8.81 7.84 -3.48
N SER A 224 7.89 8.12 -2.56
CA SER A 224 7.48 9.48 -2.23
C SER A 224 8.63 10.28 -1.64
N LYS A 225 8.80 11.53 -2.07
CA LYS A 225 9.77 12.46 -1.46
C LYS A 225 9.32 12.94 -0.08
N GLN A 226 8.02 13.19 0.06
CA GLN A 226 7.41 13.75 1.26
C GLN A 226 6.06 13.04 1.50
N PRO A 227 6.03 11.92 2.24
CA PRO A 227 4.80 11.26 2.62
C PRO A 227 4.14 12.00 3.80
N ILE A 228 2.86 12.33 3.66
CA ILE A 228 2.06 12.97 4.72
C ILE A 228 0.82 12.09 4.94
N PHE A 229 0.63 11.63 6.17
CA PHE A 229 -0.48 10.78 6.55
C PHE A 229 -1.67 11.63 6.99
N LEU A 230 -2.82 11.39 6.38
CA LEU A 230 -4.10 12.02 6.68
C LEU A 230 -5.00 11.04 7.43
N TYR A 231 -5.61 11.50 8.52
CA TYR A 231 -6.62 10.73 9.25
C TYR A 231 -7.54 11.68 10.02
N GLY A 232 -8.80 11.77 9.61
CA GLY A 232 -9.84 12.49 10.34
C GLY A 232 -9.52 13.97 10.53
N ARG A 233 -9.18 14.66 9.43
CA ARG A 233 -8.80 16.09 9.38
C ARG A 233 -7.51 16.45 10.11
N ARG A 234 -6.81 15.46 10.65
CA ARG A 234 -5.44 15.60 11.14
C ARG A 234 -4.48 15.12 10.07
N SER A 235 -3.30 15.71 10.08
CA SER A 235 -2.21 15.33 9.17
C SER A 235 -0.89 15.27 9.91
N ILE A 236 -0.05 14.30 9.57
CA ILE A 236 1.28 14.16 10.15
C ILE A 236 2.30 13.76 9.07
N PRO A 237 3.39 14.52 8.89
CA PRO A 237 4.50 14.09 8.03
C PRO A 237 5.12 12.78 8.51
N PHE A 238 5.63 11.97 7.59
CA PHE A 238 6.21 10.66 7.92
C PHE A 238 7.28 10.70 9.01
N HIS A 239 8.24 11.64 8.95
CA HIS A 239 9.33 11.72 9.92
C HIS A 239 8.81 11.96 11.36
N GLU A 240 7.74 12.74 11.52
CA GLU A 240 7.10 12.91 12.82
C GLU A 240 6.35 11.66 13.25
N LEU A 241 5.61 11.03 12.34
CA LEU A 241 4.85 9.81 12.63
C LEU A 241 5.78 8.68 13.06
N ASP A 242 6.91 8.50 12.38
CA ASP A 242 7.91 7.49 12.69
C ASP A 242 8.46 7.65 14.10
N LEU A 243 8.92 8.85 14.46
CA LEU A 243 9.41 9.17 15.81
C LEU A 243 8.35 8.93 16.89
N LYS A 244 7.09 9.33 16.63
CA LYS A 244 5.99 9.16 17.57
C LYS A 244 5.63 7.68 17.74
N LEU A 245 5.63 6.89 16.66
CA LEU A 245 5.39 5.45 16.71
C LEU A 245 6.52 4.70 17.40
N GLU A 246 7.79 5.03 17.13
CA GLU A 246 8.93 4.44 17.82
C GLU A 246 8.85 4.67 19.33
N ARG A 247 8.52 5.90 19.73
CA ARG A 247 8.33 6.24 21.15
C ARG A 247 7.12 5.53 21.76
N PHE A 248 6.00 5.48 21.07
CA PHE A 248 4.82 4.73 21.51
C PHE A 248 5.14 3.25 21.71
N PHE A 249 5.82 2.60 20.76
CA PHE A 249 6.15 1.18 20.86
C PHE A 249 7.18 0.88 21.97
N ARG A 250 8.07 1.83 22.29
CA ARG A 250 8.92 1.74 23.49
C ARG A 250 8.12 1.80 24.78
N ILE A 251 7.17 2.75 24.88
CA ILE A 251 6.26 2.83 26.03
C ILE A 251 5.48 1.53 26.19
N LEU A 252 4.96 0.96 25.10
CA LEU A 252 4.26 -0.32 25.15
C LEU A 252 5.15 -1.47 25.60
N GLN A 253 6.40 -1.52 25.16
CA GLN A 253 7.37 -2.53 25.60
C GLN A 253 7.70 -2.39 27.08
N ASP A 254 7.91 -1.16 27.56
CA ASP A 254 8.16 -0.89 28.97
C ASP A 254 6.95 -1.25 29.84
N MET A 255 5.74 -0.94 29.38
CA MET A 255 4.50 -1.35 30.05
C MET A 255 4.41 -2.86 30.15
N ASP A 256 4.66 -3.60 29.07
CA ASP A 256 4.56 -5.07 29.09
C ASP A 256 5.58 -5.71 30.06
N ASN A 257 6.81 -5.20 30.09
CA ASN A 257 7.87 -5.70 30.97
C ASN A 257 7.62 -5.40 32.46
N HIS A 258 7.00 -4.26 32.76
CA HIS A 258 6.88 -3.74 34.15
C HIS A 258 5.43 -3.69 34.65
N CYS A 259 4.54 -4.40 33.97
CA CYS A 259 3.10 -4.39 34.20
C CYS A 259 2.69 -4.95 35.58
N HIS A 260 3.59 -5.60 36.31
CA HIS A 260 3.29 -6.24 37.60
C HIS A 260 2.72 -5.27 38.65
N GLY A 261 3.33 -4.09 38.87
CA GLY A 261 2.81 -3.10 39.83
C GLY A 261 1.56 -2.36 39.35
N THR A 262 1.46 -2.16 38.03
CA THR A 262 0.31 -1.52 37.38
C THR A 262 -0.95 -2.38 37.47
N TYR A 263 -0.81 -3.70 37.38
CA TYR A 263 -1.92 -4.66 37.44
C TYR A 263 -2.53 -4.82 38.83
N GLU A 264 -1.78 -4.56 39.90
CA GLU A 264 -2.26 -4.70 41.28
C GLU A 264 -3.30 -3.62 41.65
N ARG A 265 -3.28 -2.47 40.97
CA ARG A 265 -4.19 -1.32 41.20
C ARG A 265 -5.40 -1.29 40.27
N THR A 266 -5.44 -2.15 39.26
CA THR A 266 -6.52 -2.21 38.26
C THR A 266 -7.58 -3.24 38.61
N SER A 267 -8.85 -2.95 38.32
CA SER A 267 -9.90 -3.97 38.38
C SER A 267 -9.60 -5.12 37.39
N HIS A 268 -10.16 -6.30 37.67
CA HIS A 268 -10.00 -7.47 36.79
C HIS A 268 -10.41 -7.18 35.33
N ASN A 269 -11.47 -6.38 35.13
CA ASN A 269 -11.95 -5.99 33.81
C ASN A 269 -10.94 -5.09 33.07
N GLN A 270 -10.42 -4.05 33.74
CA GLN A 270 -9.41 -3.15 33.16
C GLN A 270 -8.11 -3.89 32.83
N LYS A 271 -7.71 -4.86 33.65
CA LYS A 271 -6.55 -5.72 33.38
C LYS A 271 -6.71 -6.49 32.07
N LYS A 272 -7.87 -7.12 31.88
CA LYS A 272 -8.17 -7.88 30.65
C LYS A 272 -8.24 -6.98 29.42
N GLU A 273 -8.83 -5.80 29.55
CA GLU A 273 -8.91 -4.81 28.47
C GLU A 273 -7.52 -4.31 28.06
N LEU A 274 -6.67 -3.95 29.04
CA LEU A 274 -5.28 -3.55 28.79
C LEU A 274 -4.48 -4.64 28.09
N GLN A 275 -4.59 -5.90 28.53
CA GLN A 275 -3.92 -7.03 27.88
C GLN A 275 -4.35 -7.19 26.42
N THR A 276 -5.64 -6.99 26.14
CA THR A 276 -6.21 -7.06 24.79
C THR A 276 -5.63 -5.95 23.92
N LEU A 277 -5.64 -4.69 24.39
CA LEU A 277 -5.10 -3.56 23.64
C LEU A 277 -3.60 -3.66 23.39
N ILE A 278 -2.82 -4.17 24.35
CA ILE A 278 -1.38 -4.41 24.15
C ILE A 278 -1.18 -5.48 23.06
N ALA A 279 -1.95 -6.57 23.11
CA ALA A 279 -1.88 -7.63 22.11
C ALA A 279 -2.26 -7.13 20.71
N ASP A 280 -3.32 -6.33 20.59
CA ASP A 280 -3.75 -5.72 19.33
C ASP A 280 -2.72 -4.72 18.81
N SER A 281 -2.16 -3.89 19.70
CA SER A 281 -1.09 -2.94 19.35
C SER A 281 0.15 -3.66 18.81
N ARG A 282 0.50 -4.83 19.35
CA ARG A 282 1.60 -5.67 18.84
C ARG A 282 1.32 -6.20 17.44
N ARG A 283 0.10 -6.66 17.19
CA ARG A 283 -0.30 -7.15 15.86
C ARG A 283 -0.24 -6.03 14.83
N SER A 284 -0.79 -4.86 15.15
CA SER A 284 -0.78 -3.71 14.25
C SER A 284 0.63 -3.12 14.10
N ARG A 285 1.47 -3.16 15.15
CA ARG A 285 2.90 -2.81 15.05
C ARG A 285 3.58 -3.58 13.93
N GLU A 286 3.45 -4.91 13.90
CA GLU A 286 4.10 -5.74 12.89
C GLU A 286 3.70 -5.34 11.46
N GLN A 287 2.43 -4.97 11.27
CA GLN A 287 1.93 -4.48 9.98
C GLN A 287 2.54 -3.13 9.59
N VAL A 288 2.59 -2.17 10.52
CA VAL A 288 3.05 -0.80 10.26
C VAL A 288 4.58 -0.70 10.20
N PHE A 289 5.29 -1.39 11.09
CA PHE A 289 6.76 -1.41 11.22
C PHE A 289 7.46 -1.85 9.91
N ARG A 290 6.77 -2.63 9.08
CA ARG A 290 7.26 -3.03 7.75
C ARG A 290 7.51 -1.85 6.82
N PHE A 291 6.77 -0.76 7.00
CA PHE A 291 6.94 0.49 6.26
C PHE A 291 7.88 1.46 6.97
N LEU A 292 7.70 1.64 8.27
CA LEU A 292 8.33 2.72 9.04
C LEU A 292 9.86 2.63 9.09
N THR A 293 10.38 1.51 9.59
CA THR A 293 11.81 1.33 9.93
C THR A 293 12.76 1.42 8.73
N ARG A 294 12.23 1.61 7.51
CA ARG A 294 12.94 1.24 6.29
C ARG A 294 12.80 2.25 5.17
N LYS A 295 12.06 3.34 5.33
CA LYS A 295 12.04 4.37 4.27
C LYS A 295 13.45 4.93 4.06
N ASP A 296 14.12 5.31 5.15
CA ASP A 296 15.49 5.84 5.09
C ASP A 296 16.52 4.77 4.70
N GLU A 297 16.33 3.53 5.15
CA GLU A 297 17.18 2.42 4.71
C GLU A 297 16.99 2.15 3.20
N PHE A 298 15.75 2.16 2.71
CA PHE A 298 15.42 1.89 1.32
C PHE A 298 15.90 3.00 0.38
N THR A 299 15.84 4.28 0.79
CA THR A 299 16.36 5.39 -0.01
C THR A 299 17.89 5.41 -0.06
N ASN A 300 18.57 5.05 1.04
CA ASN A 300 20.02 5.17 1.16
C ASN A 300 20.81 3.88 0.86
N PHE A 301 20.18 2.71 0.74
CA PHE A 301 20.90 1.47 0.39
C PHE A 301 21.35 1.45 -1.07
N SER A 302 22.67 1.35 -1.26
CA SER A 302 23.31 1.02 -2.54
C SER A 302 23.87 -0.40 -2.42
N THR A 303 23.26 -1.37 -3.11
CA THR A 303 23.77 -2.74 -3.35
C THR A 303 23.76 -3.78 -2.21
N THR A 304 23.71 -5.03 -2.66
CA THR A 304 23.22 -6.28 -2.08
C THR A 304 24.18 -6.98 -1.13
N ARG A 305 23.62 -7.66 -0.11
CA ARG A 305 24.04 -9.01 0.27
C ARG A 305 22.81 -9.84 0.66
N ILE A 306 22.58 -10.94 -0.05
CA ILE A 306 21.77 -12.05 0.48
C ILE A 306 22.65 -12.75 1.51
N PRO A 307 22.32 -12.76 2.83
CA PRO A 307 23.06 -13.55 3.78
C PRO A 307 22.74 -15.03 3.55
N GLY A 308 23.79 -15.87 3.53
CA GLY A 308 23.68 -17.31 3.35
C GLY A 308 22.70 -17.97 4.33
N ALA A 309 22.19 -19.12 3.91
CA ALA A 309 21.16 -19.94 4.56
C ALA A 309 21.57 -20.55 5.93
N GLY A 310 22.20 -19.78 6.83
CA GLY A 310 22.80 -20.27 8.08
C GLY A 310 22.43 -19.51 9.36
N SER A 311 21.59 -18.46 9.30
CA SER A 311 21.14 -17.77 10.52
C SER A 311 19.87 -18.41 11.06
N SER A 312 20.03 -19.33 12.02
CA SER A 312 18.96 -20.07 12.71
C SER A 312 18.18 -19.23 13.75
N ARG A 313 18.17 -17.90 13.65
CA ARG A 313 17.25 -17.05 14.42
C ARG A 313 16.16 -16.54 13.50
N ALA A 314 14.96 -17.08 13.72
CA ALA A 314 13.71 -16.72 13.08
C ALA A 314 13.28 -15.31 13.50
N GLU A 315 13.90 -14.30 12.89
CA GLU A 315 13.32 -12.96 12.81
C GLU A 315 12.89 -12.77 11.35
N ASP A 316 11.64 -13.13 11.08
CA ASP A 316 10.89 -13.02 9.81
C ASP A 316 10.61 -11.55 9.45
N HIS A 317 11.64 -10.70 9.52
CA HIS A 317 11.55 -9.29 9.24
C HIS A 317 11.92 -9.02 7.78
N PHE A 318 11.07 -8.23 7.11
CA PHE A 318 11.34 -7.70 5.78
C PHE A 318 12.78 -7.17 5.70
N ARG A 319 13.48 -7.47 4.61
CA ARG A 319 14.86 -7.01 4.41
C ARG A 319 14.84 -5.91 3.33
N PRO A 320 15.41 -4.72 3.58
CA PRO A 320 15.53 -3.70 2.54
C PRO A 320 16.40 -4.24 1.42
N THR A 321 15.80 -4.51 0.27
CA THR A 321 16.52 -4.92 -0.92
C THR A 321 15.92 -4.21 -2.13
N ARG A 322 16.74 -3.99 -3.15
CA ARG A 322 16.30 -3.49 -4.46
C ARG A 322 16.41 -4.57 -5.54
N ASP A 323 16.71 -5.80 -5.13
CA ASP A 323 16.67 -6.98 -5.97
C ASP A 323 15.24 -7.54 -6.03
N LEU A 324 14.84 -8.02 -7.20
CA LEU A 324 13.48 -8.47 -7.43
C LEU A 324 13.10 -9.65 -6.50
N LYS A 325 14.02 -10.57 -6.19
CA LYS A 325 13.72 -11.72 -5.32
C LYS A 325 13.39 -11.31 -3.90
N GLY A 326 14.19 -10.43 -3.30
CA GLY A 326 13.97 -9.90 -1.95
C GLY A 326 12.69 -9.08 -1.87
N LEU A 327 12.41 -8.27 -2.88
CA LEU A 327 11.15 -7.52 -2.97
C LEU A 327 9.93 -8.45 -3.12
N LEU A 328 10.02 -9.50 -3.93
CA LEU A 328 8.96 -10.51 -4.04
C LEU A 328 8.79 -11.34 -2.75
N TRP A 329 9.88 -11.62 -2.03
CA TRP A 329 9.79 -12.22 -0.70
C TRP A 329 8.98 -11.34 0.26
N ASN A 330 9.19 -10.03 0.19
CA ASN A 330 8.48 -9.06 1.00
C ASN A 330 7.02 -8.87 0.57
N ALA A 331 6.72 -8.95 -0.74
CA ALA A 331 5.37 -8.84 -1.32
C ALA A 331 4.35 -9.82 -0.71
N ASN A 332 4.87 -10.91 -0.16
CA ASN A 332 4.15 -12.06 0.34
C ASN A 332 3.15 -11.79 1.46
N PHE A 333 3.46 -10.76 2.25
CA PHE A 333 2.63 -10.39 3.37
C PHE A 333 1.62 -9.28 3.04
N PHE A 334 1.59 -8.85 1.78
CA PHE A 334 0.70 -7.81 1.34
C PHE A 334 -0.49 -8.37 0.58
N ASN A 335 -1.62 -7.73 0.81
CA ASN A 335 -2.87 -7.96 0.12
C ASN A 335 -2.81 -7.33 -1.28
N ALA A 336 -3.31 -8.08 -2.25
CA ALA A 336 -3.48 -7.64 -3.63
C ALA A 336 -4.81 -8.19 -4.13
N SER A 337 -5.67 -7.31 -4.66
CA SER A 337 -6.96 -7.71 -5.24
C SER A 337 -6.75 -8.49 -6.53
N ASP A 338 -5.76 -8.09 -7.33
CA ASP A 338 -5.24 -8.85 -8.45
C ASP A 338 -3.97 -9.58 -8.03
N GLU A 339 -3.95 -10.90 -8.15
CA GLU A 339 -2.79 -11.71 -7.74
C GLU A 339 -1.49 -11.29 -8.48
N ARG A 340 -1.61 -10.71 -9.68
CA ARG A 340 -0.46 -10.21 -10.47
C ARG A 340 0.21 -9.00 -9.83
N ASP A 341 -0.53 -8.23 -9.04
CA ASP A 341 -0.01 -7.03 -8.37
C ASP A 341 0.95 -7.38 -7.22
N ARG A 342 0.99 -8.64 -6.77
CA ARG A 342 2.07 -9.12 -5.88
C ARG A 342 3.45 -9.03 -6.52
N VAL A 343 3.50 -8.91 -7.85
CA VAL A 343 4.73 -8.68 -8.61
C VAL A 343 4.79 -7.24 -9.09
N TYR A 344 3.76 -6.80 -9.82
CA TYR A 344 3.79 -5.50 -10.50
C TYR A 344 3.95 -4.33 -9.54
N ALA A 345 3.40 -4.44 -8.32
CA ALA A 345 3.57 -3.44 -7.26
C ALA A 345 5.01 -3.29 -6.75
N PHE A 346 5.92 -4.20 -7.11
CA PHE A 346 7.31 -4.16 -6.66
C PHE A 346 8.32 -3.87 -7.79
N LEU A 347 7.89 -3.94 -9.06
CA LEU A 347 8.78 -3.70 -10.21
C LEU A 347 9.41 -2.30 -10.18
N GLY A 348 8.64 -1.26 -9.87
CA GLY A 348 9.12 0.13 -9.81
C GLY A 348 10.11 0.43 -8.68
N LEU A 349 10.37 -0.55 -7.80
CA LEU A 349 11.33 -0.47 -6.69
C LEU A 349 12.68 -1.12 -7.00
N THR A 350 12.77 -1.84 -8.13
CA THR A 350 13.99 -2.53 -8.54
C THR A 350 14.99 -1.57 -9.17
N ASP A 351 16.29 -1.80 -8.95
CA ASP A 351 17.35 -1.00 -9.60
C ASP A 351 17.63 -1.45 -11.06
N LEU A 352 17.26 -2.69 -11.41
CA LEU A 352 17.55 -3.28 -12.71
C LEU A 352 16.31 -3.33 -13.61
N PRO A 353 16.44 -2.93 -14.89
CA PRO A 353 15.38 -3.11 -15.86
C PRO A 353 15.20 -4.61 -16.12
N HIS A 354 14.14 -5.18 -15.55
CA HIS A 354 13.80 -6.60 -15.73
C HIS A 354 13.10 -6.89 -17.07
N GLY A 355 12.69 -5.87 -17.83
CA GLY A 355 11.93 -6.05 -19.07
C GLY A 355 10.51 -6.62 -18.88
N ILE A 356 10.13 -7.04 -17.66
CA ILE A 356 8.75 -7.40 -17.31
C ILE A 356 7.83 -6.20 -17.53
N VAL A 357 6.87 -6.37 -18.44
CA VAL A 357 5.81 -5.39 -18.73
C VAL A 357 4.51 -5.89 -18.11
N PRO A 358 3.83 -5.08 -17.28
CA PRO A 358 2.52 -5.43 -16.74
C PRO A 358 1.53 -5.83 -17.83
N LYS A 359 0.88 -6.98 -17.63
CA LYS A 359 -0.12 -7.55 -18.53
C LYS A 359 -1.38 -7.89 -17.75
N TYR A 360 -2.50 -7.26 -18.12
CA TYR A 360 -3.78 -7.39 -17.42
C TYR A 360 -4.89 -8.01 -18.28
N SER A 361 -4.59 -8.52 -19.49
CA SER A 361 -5.63 -9.17 -20.30
C SER A 361 -6.16 -10.41 -19.59
N ARG A 362 -7.42 -10.77 -19.86
CA ARG A 362 -8.01 -12.03 -19.37
C ARG A 362 -7.37 -13.26 -20.01
N ASN A 363 -6.78 -13.08 -21.19
CA ASN A 363 -6.08 -14.14 -21.91
C ASN A 363 -4.64 -14.33 -21.40
N ASP A 364 -4.13 -13.40 -20.59
CA ASP A 364 -2.82 -13.53 -19.97
C ASP A 364 -2.95 -14.43 -18.74
N GLY A 365 -2.65 -15.72 -18.92
CA GLY A 365 -2.64 -16.69 -17.82
C GLY A 365 -1.61 -16.30 -16.76
N ILE A 366 -2.04 -16.25 -15.49
CA ILE A 366 -1.17 -15.87 -14.37
C ILE A 366 0.07 -16.78 -14.26
N GLU A 367 -0.09 -18.06 -14.61
CA GLU A 367 0.98 -19.05 -14.62
C GLU A 367 2.09 -18.70 -15.61
N ARG A 368 1.72 -18.22 -16.80
CA ARG A 368 2.69 -17.77 -17.80
C ARG A 368 3.47 -16.54 -17.34
N MET A 369 2.80 -15.61 -16.65
CA MET A 369 3.46 -14.47 -16.02
C MET A 369 4.51 -14.92 -15.00
N TRP A 370 4.16 -15.86 -14.11
CA TRP A 370 5.11 -16.40 -13.13
C TRP A 370 6.31 -17.11 -13.77
N LEU A 371 6.09 -17.88 -14.84
CA LEU A 371 7.16 -18.51 -15.61
C LEU A 371 8.09 -17.45 -16.23
N ASP A 372 7.53 -16.42 -16.86
CA ASP A 372 8.32 -15.35 -17.49
C ASP A 372 9.14 -14.57 -16.44
N ILE A 373 8.57 -14.27 -15.27
CA ILE A 373 9.29 -13.62 -14.15
C ILE A 373 10.43 -14.51 -13.66
N THR A 374 10.18 -15.81 -13.47
CA THR A 374 11.20 -16.74 -12.99
C THR A 374 12.35 -16.83 -13.99
N ARG A 375 12.05 -17.02 -15.28
CA ARG A 375 13.07 -17.02 -16.34
C ARG A 375 13.86 -15.72 -16.35
N THR A 376 13.18 -14.59 -16.17
CA THR A 376 13.82 -13.26 -16.10
C THR A 376 14.81 -13.19 -14.94
N ILE A 377 14.40 -13.58 -13.73
CA ILE A 377 15.27 -13.59 -12.55
C ILE A 377 16.48 -14.51 -12.78
N MET A 378 16.26 -15.73 -13.28
CA MET A 378 17.34 -16.70 -13.53
C MET A 378 18.34 -16.18 -14.57
N THR A 379 17.85 -15.48 -15.59
CA THR A 379 18.68 -14.91 -16.66
C THR A 379 19.49 -13.73 -16.15
N LEU A 380 18.85 -12.80 -15.42
CA LEU A 380 19.52 -11.60 -14.87
C LEU A 380 20.60 -11.97 -13.85
N GLU A 381 20.38 -13.00 -13.06
CA GLU A 381 21.30 -13.42 -12.00
C GLU A 381 22.30 -14.49 -12.46
N ASN A 382 22.16 -14.99 -13.70
CA ASN A 382 22.89 -16.14 -14.22
C ASN A 382 22.93 -17.31 -13.22
N SER A 383 21.78 -17.59 -12.60
CA SER A 383 21.68 -18.50 -11.45
C SER A 383 20.30 -19.16 -11.38
N ILE A 384 20.30 -20.45 -11.02
CA ILE A 384 19.07 -21.21 -10.77
C ILE A 384 18.63 -21.14 -9.30
N GLU A 385 19.30 -20.36 -8.46
CA GLU A 385 18.98 -20.27 -7.03
C GLU A 385 17.58 -19.73 -6.74
N ALA A 386 16.99 -18.97 -7.68
CA ALA A 386 15.59 -18.56 -7.62
C ALA A 386 14.65 -19.76 -7.42
N LEU A 387 15.00 -20.94 -7.95
CA LEU A 387 14.23 -22.17 -7.77
C LEU A 387 14.23 -22.69 -6.32
N LYS A 388 15.23 -22.36 -5.50
CA LYS A 388 15.27 -22.78 -4.07
C LYS A 388 14.11 -22.18 -3.27
N TYR A 389 13.60 -21.03 -3.70
CA TYR A 389 12.47 -20.36 -3.08
C TYR A 389 11.12 -20.99 -3.45
N SER A 390 11.09 -21.98 -4.35
CA SER A 390 9.88 -22.78 -4.63
C SER A 390 9.59 -23.87 -3.59
N CYS A 391 10.61 -24.29 -2.82
CA CYS A 391 10.52 -25.49 -1.99
C CYS A 391 10.21 -25.24 -0.50
N SER A 392 10.13 -23.98 -0.05
CA SER A 392 9.99 -23.68 1.37
C SER A 392 8.56 -23.28 1.74
N SER A 393 7.73 -24.27 2.07
CA SER A 393 6.76 -24.23 3.18
C SER A 393 5.66 -25.30 3.02
N ARG A 394 5.83 -26.46 3.67
CA ARG A 394 4.71 -27.37 3.98
C ARG A 394 3.98 -26.99 5.28
N LYS A 395 4.34 -25.90 5.96
CA LYS A 395 3.90 -25.62 7.35
C LYS A 395 3.28 -24.25 7.61
N ILE A 396 3.29 -23.34 6.64
CA ILE A 396 2.61 -22.05 6.75
C ILE A 396 1.61 -22.00 5.61
N GLY A 397 0.32 -21.87 5.91
CA GLY A 397 -0.78 -21.84 4.95
C GLY A 397 -0.81 -20.58 4.06
N GLY A 398 0.34 -20.17 3.54
CA GLY A 398 0.49 -19.15 2.51
C GLY A 398 0.89 -19.79 1.17
N PRO A 399 0.54 -19.18 0.03
CA PRO A 399 0.89 -19.71 -1.28
C PRO A 399 2.40 -19.71 -1.47
N THR A 400 2.95 -20.79 -2.02
CA THR A 400 4.32 -20.89 -2.57
C THR A 400 4.35 -20.17 -3.93
N TYR A 401 4.89 -18.95 -4.03
CA TYR A 401 4.73 -18.09 -5.21
C TYR A 401 6.00 -17.82 -6.03
N LEU A 402 7.20 -18.23 -5.60
CA LEU A 402 8.34 -18.14 -6.53
C LEU A 402 8.24 -19.19 -7.63
N LEU A 403 7.63 -20.34 -7.34
CA LEU A 403 7.05 -21.27 -8.30
C LEU A 403 5.89 -22.00 -7.60
N ARG A 404 4.73 -22.17 -8.24
CA ARG A 404 3.88 -23.33 -7.90
C ARG A 404 4.72 -24.60 -8.11
N ASP A 405 4.46 -25.64 -7.32
CA ASP A 405 5.18 -26.91 -7.38
C ASP A 405 5.40 -27.33 -8.85
N TRP A 406 6.64 -27.35 -9.29
CA TRP A 406 7.08 -27.69 -10.64
C TRP A 406 6.86 -29.18 -10.93
N LYS A 407 6.40 -29.94 -9.93
CA LYS A 407 5.87 -31.29 -10.03
C LYS A 407 4.38 -31.34 -10.36
N ASP A 408 3.68 -30.20 -10.47
CA ASP A 408 2.30 -30.16 -10.95
C ASP A 408 2.26 -30.61 -12.42
N PRO A 409 1.65 -31.77 -12.73
CA PRO A 409 1.58 -32.28 -14.10
C PRO A 409 0.92 -31.29 -15.06
N ALA A 410 0.02 -30.42 -14.58
CA ALA A 410 -0.65 -29.42 -15.41
C ALA A 410 0.32 -28.41 -16.07
N ILE A 411 1.46 -28.15 -15.42
CA ILE A 411 2.52 -27.26 -15.94
C ILE A 411 3.34 -27.96 -17.05
N LEU A 412 3.56 -29.27 -16.93
CA LEU A 412 4.27 -30.08 -17.93
C LEU A 412 3.44 -30.31 -19.21
N PHE A 413 2.11 -30.32 -19.12
CA PHE A 413 1.24 -30.61 -20.27
C PHE A 413 0.91 -29.41 -21.17
N CYS A 414 1.26 -28.17 -20.78
CA CYS A 414 1.05 -27.00 -21.65
C CYS A 414 2.10 -26.85 -22.77
N GLU A 415 3.31 -27.41 -22.61
CA GLU A 415 4.41 -27.21 -23.58
C GLU A 415 4.66 -28.41 -24.53
N CYS A 416 4.06 -29.59 -24.28
CA CYS A 416 4.26 -30.77 -25.15
C CYS A 416 3.38 -30.83 -26.42
N ARG A 417 2.58 -29.80 -26.74
CA ARG A 417 1.75 -29.77 -27.98
C ARG A 417 2.27 -28.84 -29.07
N GLN A 418 3.43 -28.20 -28.89
CA GLN A 418 4.00 -27.27 -29.88
C GLN A 418 5.36 -27.65 -30.43
N TYR A 419 5.92 -28.79 -30.02
CA TYR A 419 7.13 -29.34 -30.62
C TYR A 419 6.87 -30.79 -30.97
N ASP A 420 6.43 -31.02 -32.23
CA ASP A 420 6.70 -32.28 -32.92
C ASP A 420 8.21 -32.33 -33.10
N CYS A 421 8.90 -32.89 -32.11
CA CYS A 421 10.26 -33.35 -32.29
C CYS A 421 10.16 -34.70 -33.00
N GLU A 422 10.23 -34.66 -34.34
CA GLU A 422 10.65 -35.81 -35.13
C GLU A 422 12.01 -36.25 -34.59
N ALA A 423 12.03 -37.47 -34.04
CA ALA A 423 13.25 -38.11 -33.61
C ALA A 423 13.99 -38.60 -34.86
N GLU A 424 15.09 -37.94 -35.22
CA GLU A 424 16.13 -38.52 -36.05
C GLU A 424 17.38 -38.79 -35.20
N ASN A 425 17.56 -40.09 -34.95
CA ASN A 425 18.74 -40.88 -34.52
C ASN A 425 19.50 -40.51 -33.25
#